data_AF-V8N436-F1
#
_entry.id   AF-V8N436-F1
#
_cell.length_a   1.000
_cell.length_b   1.000
_cell.length_c   1.000
_cell.angle_alpha   90.00
_cell.angle_beta   90.00
_cell.angle_gamma   90.00
#
_symmetry.space_group_name_H-M   'P 1'
#
loop_
_entity.id
_entity.type
_entity.pdbx_description
1 polymer ?
#
loop_
_entity_poly.entity_id
_entity_poly.type
_entity_poly.pdbx_seq_one_letter_code
_entity_poly.pdbx_strand_id
1 'polypeptide(L)' 'DLRSSVLKLCNFLGKKLSGKEVDDVVDKATFDNMKVDSRANYTFMPPDIVDCRKGDFLRK' A
#
# COMPACT_ATOMS: atom_id res chain seq x y z
N ASP A 1 0.20 -5.11 14.78
CA ASP A 1 0.07 -5.69 13.42
C ASP A 1 -0.61 -4.68 12.49
N LEU A 2 -0.62 -4.96 11.18
CA LEU A 2 -1.15 -4.03 10.16
C LEU A 2 -2.64 -3.72 10.37
N ARG A 3 -3.46 -4.71 10.74
CA ARG A 3 -4.91 -4.54 10.98
C ARG A 3 -5.19 -3.62 12.15
N SER A 4 -4.46 -3.76 13.26
CA SER A 4 -4.58 -2.86 14.41
C SER A 4 -4.26 -1.40 14.02
N SER A 5 -3.23 -1.17 13.21
CA SER A 5 -2.88 0.17 12.72
C SER A 5 -3.96 0.75 11.81
N VAL A 6 -4.54 -0.04 10.90
CA VAL A 6 -5.66 0.39 10.04
C VAL A 6 -6.86 0.80 10.88
N LEU A 7 -7.23 0.03 11.91
CA LEU A 7 -8.34 0.37 12.81
C LEU A 7 -8.10 1.67 13.59
N LYS A 8 -6.86 1.89 14.07
CA LYS A 8 -6.49 3.15 14.73
C LYS A 8 -6.60 4.35 13.79
N LEU A 9 -6.16 4.21 12.54
CA LEU A 9 -6.30 5.24 11.51
C LEU A 9 -7.77 5.50 11.17
N CYS A 10 -8.59 4.46 11.07
CA CYS A 10 -10.04 4.61 10.86
C CYS A 10 -10.68 5.41 12.00
N ASN A 11 -10.36 5.09 13.25
CA ASN A 11 -10.83 5.83 14.41
C ASN A 11 -10.36 7.30 14.41
N PHE A 12 -9.09 7.53 14.11
CA PHE A 12 -8.52 8.88 14.00
C PHE A 12 -9.23 9.73 12.92
N LEU A 13 -9.52 9.14 11.76
CA LEU A 13 -10.20 9.79 10.64
C LEU A 13 -11.74 9.83 10.80
N GLY A 14 -12.29 9.27 11.88
CA GLY A 14 -13.74 9.16 12.07
C GLY A 14 -14.45 8.28 11.03
N LYS A 15 -13.72 7.34 10.39
CA LYS A 15 -14.27 6.40 9.39
C LYS A 15 -14.64 5.08 10.07
N LYS A 16 -15.87 4.62 9.85
CA LYS A 16 -16.31 3.28 10.26
C LYS A 16 -16.26 2.35 9.05
N LEU A 17 -15.43 1.32 9.15
CA LEU A 17 -15.34 0.25 8.16
C LEU A 17 -15.89 -1.03 8.77
N SER A 18 -16.55 -1.85 7.95
CA SER A 18 -16.88 -3.22 8.29
C SER A 18 -15.61 -4.09 8.43
N GLY A 19 -15.73 -5.24 9.07
CA GLY A 19 -14.61 -6.17 9.23
C GLY A 19 -13.97 -6.54 7.89
N LYS A 20 -14.80 -6.80 6.87
CA LYS A 20 -14.37 -7.11 5.51
C LYS A 20 -13.65 -5.95 4.83
N GLU A 21 -14.15 -4.71 4.96
CA GLU A 21 -13.47 -3.55 4.38
C GLU A 21 -12.10 -3.32 5.01
N VAL A 22 -11.96 -3.56 6.32
CA VAL A 22 -10.65 -3.52 6.99
C VAL A 22 -9.73 -4.61 6.45
N ASP A 23 -10.23 -5.83 6.25
CA ASP A 23 -9.44 -6.92 5.66
C ASP A 23 -9.00 -6.58 4.23
N ASP A 24 -9.89 -6.02 3.41
CA ASP A 24 -9.57 -5.61 2.04
C ASP A 24 -8.51 -4.49 2.01
N VAL A 25 -8.52 -3.57 2.98
CA VAL A 25 -7.47 -2.53 3.13
C VAL A 25 -6.14 -3.15 3.57
N VAL A 26 -6.17 -4.05 4.55
CA VAL A 26 -4.97 -4.72 5.08
C VAL A 26 -4.30 -5.54 3.98
N ASP A 27 -5.07 -6.31 3.21
CA ASP A 27 -4.57 -7.11 2.09
C ASP A 27 -3.90 -6.21 1.04
N LYS A 28 -4.58 -5.17 0.56
CA LYS A 28 -4.03 -4.23 -0.44
C LYS A 28 -2.81 -3.46 0.06
N ALA A 29 -2.72 -3.20 1.36
CA ALA A 29 -1.60 -2.49 1.98
C ALA A 29 -0.42 -3.41 2.34
N THR A 30 -0.49 -4.73 2.06
CA THR A 30 0.67 -5.60 2.22
C THR A 30 1.76 -5.23 1.22
N PHE A 31 3.02 -5.41 1.62
CA PHE A 31 4.16 -5.07 0.75
C PHE A 31 4.09 -5.81 -0.58
N ASP A 32 3.75 -7.10 -0.56
CA ASP A 32 3.78 -7.92 -1.78
C ASP A 32 2.67 -7.48 -2.76
N ASN A 33 1.48 -7.12 -2.26
CA ASN A 33 0.42 -6.55 -3.10
C ASN A 33 0.76 -5.14 -3.60
N MET A 34 1.31 -4.27 -2.75
CA MET A 34 1.76 -2.94 -3.18
C MET A 34 2.88 -3.01 -4.21
N LYS A 35 3.76 -4.02 -4.13
CA LYS A 35 4.88 -4.21 -5.07
C LYS A 35 4.41 -4.51 -6.50
N VAL A 36 3.26 -5.16 -6.67
CA VAL A 36 2.70 -5.47 -7.99
C VAL A 36 1.64 -4.47 -8.46
N ASP A 37 1.08 -3.65 -7.57
CA ASP A 37 0.15 -2.58 -7.94
C ASP A 37 0.90 -1.43 -8.62
N SER A 38 0.65 -1.23 -9.92
CA SER A 38 1.29 -0.17 -10.70
C SER A 38 1.07 1.23 -10.13
N ARG A 39 -0.01 1.46 -9.38
CA ARG A 39 -0.31 2.76 -8.75
C ARG A 39 0.54 3.02 -7.51
N ALA A 40 1.10 1.97 -6.91
CA ALA A 40 1.87 2.04 -5.67
C ALA A 40 3.37 1.74 -5.86
N ASN A 41 3.74 0.94 -6.86
CA ASN A 41 5.12 0.54 -7.11
C ASN A 41 5.94 1.50 -7.98
N TYR A 42 5.33 2.59 -8.44
CA TYR A 42 5.96 3.67 -9.23
C TYR A 42 6.53 3.27 -10.59
N THR A 43 6.22 2.08 -11.10
CA THR A 43 6.66 1.64 -12.44
C THR A 43 6.08 2.46 -13.60
N PHE A 44 5.02 3.23 -13.33
CA PHE A 44 4.44 4.17 -14.29
C PHE A 44 5.24 5.48 -14.44
N MET A 45 6.20 5.75 -13.55
CA MET A 45 6.96 6.99 -13.59
C MET A 45 8.01 7.00 -14.71
N PRO A 46 8.30 8.17 -15.29
CA PRO A 46 9.39 8.32 -16.24
C PRO A 46 10.76 7.85 -15.68
N PRO A 47 11.61 7.17 -16.48
CA PRO A 47 12.89 6.62 -16.01
C PRO A 47 13.92 7.66 -15.53
N ASP A 48 13.78 8.92 -15.92
CA ASP A 48 14.58 10.04 -15.44
C ASP A 48 14.21 10.45 -14.00
N ILE A 49 13.03 10.06 -13.52
CA ILE A 49 12.57 10.27 -12.14
C ILE A 49 12.76 8.99 -11.32
N VAL A 50 12.28 7.85 -11.82
CA VAL A 50 12.41 6.54 -11.16
C VAL A 50 12.98 5.52 -12.14
N ASP A 51 14.28 5.24 -12.04
CA ASP A 51 14.94 4.25 -12.89
C ASP A 51 14.82 2.83 -12.29
N CYS A 52 13.69 2.16 -12.54
CA CYS A 52 13.43 0.81 -12.04
C CYS A 52 14.43 -0.26 -12.53
N ARG A 53 15.27 0.04 -13.55
CA ARG A 53 16.34 -0.88 -14.01
C ARG A 53 17.49 -0.97 -13.01
N LYS A 54 17.66 0.04 -12.15
CA LYS A 54 18.69 0.08 -11.10
C LYS A 54 18.19 -0.52 -9.77
N GLY A 55 16.91 -0.85 -9.70
CA GLY A 55 16.26 -1.42 -8.53
C GLY A 55 14.81 -0.99 -8.41
N ASP A 56 14.01 -1.80 -7.70
CA ASP A 56 12.60 -1.50 -7.45
C ASP A 56 12.44 -0.39 -6.41
N PHE A 57 11.41 0.45 -6.57
CA PHE A 57 11.06 1.46 -5.56
C PHE A 57 10.67 0.81 -4.22
N LEU A 58 9.83 -0.23 -4.29
CA LEU A 58 9.48 -1.06 -3.14
C LEU A 58 10.51 -2.18 -2.97
N ARG A 59 11.61 -1.85 -2.27
CA ARG A 59 12.72 -2.77 -1.93
C ARG A 59 12.57 -3.37 -0.52
N LYS A 60 13.11 -4.58 -0.32
CA LYS A 60 13.28 -5.25 0.98
C LYS A 60 14.76 -5.48 1.21
#